data_AF-A0A819R4P1-F1
#
_entry.id   AF-A0A819R4P1-F1
#
_cell.length_a   1.000
_cell.length_b   1.000
_cell.length_c   1.000
_cell.angle_alpha   90.00
_cell.angle_beta   90.00
_cell.angle_gamma   90.00
#
_symmetry.space_group_name_H-M   'P 1'
#
loop_
_entity.id
_entity.type
_entity.pdbx_description
1 polymer ?
#
loop_
_entity_poly.entity_id
_entity_poly.type
_entity_poly.pdbx_seq_one_letter_code
_entity_poly.pdbx_strand_id
1 'polypeptide(L)'
;MSRSLFNTEMDEILNQFENKTKATFAHMLDFIRSTIQGNALLFITTDAWRLVAVETDDKSDTNFLTVPITLRNTQENTSCSCTTLRTCRKPRQVNIGSGLITIDGLVVGCHQLETLLFSSLSCFYFLQCINDLRSSFNALSVPLNQSIGLNAQRTRFSVADTVEKLAYEMFIESWSRKISYERYFDSCSPSYCTYTYYQKSDALEILTIFLGVYGSLPIVIYLIVPYLVKLIKKILICF
;
A
#
# COMPACT_ATOMS: atom_id res chain seq x y z
N MET A 1 6.04 -3.29 -38.82
CA MET A 1 5.85 -2.19 -37.84
C MET A 1 6.95 -1.16 -38.04
N SER A 2 6.65 0.13 -38.13
CA SER A 2 7.68 1.16 -38.31
C SER A 2 8.40 1.45 -37.00
N ARG A 3 9.66 1.90 -37.07
CA ARG A 3 10.48 2.23 -35.89
C ARG A 3 9.89 3.38 -35.06
N SER A 4 9.26 4.37 -35.71
CA SER A 4 8.58 5.47 -35.03
C SER A 4 7.38 4.97 -34.22
N LEU A 5 6.53 4.12 -34.83
CA LEU A 5 5.39 3.51 -34.14
C LEU A 5 5.84 2.67 -32.95
N PHE A 6 6.92 1.90 -33.08
CA PHE A 6 7.49 1.15 -31.96
C PHE A 6 7.91 2.02 -30.77
N ASN A 7 8.62 3.12 -31.05
CA ASN A 7 9.06 3.99 -29.97
C ASN A 7 7.87 4.64 -29.25
N THR A 8 6.87 5.11 -29.99
CA THR A 8 5.64 5.69 -29.40
C THR A 8 4.91 4.68 -28.52
N GLU A 9 4.66 3.47 -29.02
CA GLU A 9 3.99 2.40 -28.25
C GLU A 9 4.79 2.02 -27.00
N MET A 10 6.12 1.91 -27.12
CA MET A 10 6.99 1.61 -25.97
C MET A 10 6.96 2.73 -24.93
N ASP A 11 6.98 3.99 -25.35
CA ASP A 11 6.88 5.13 -24.43
C ASP A 11 5.53 5.15 -23.72
N GLU A 12 4.43 4.86 -24.42
CA GLU A 12 3.10 4.73 -23.82
C GLU A 12 3.03 3.61 -22.79
N ILE A 13 3.54 2.41 -23.12
CA ILE A 13 3.61 1.28 -22.21
C ILE A 13 4.44 1.61 -20.96
N LEU A 14 5.60 2.23 -21.14
CA LEU A 14 6.47 2.62 -20.02
C LEU A 14 5.83 3.69 -19.14
N ASN A 15 5.22 4.73 -19.74
CA ASN A 15 4.49 5.76 -19.00
C ASN A 15 3.32 5.15 -18.20
N GLN A 16 2.58 4.23 -18.81
CA GLN A 16 1.49 3.53 -18.15
C GLN A 16 2.00 2.66 -17.00
N PHE A 17 3.11 1.95 -17.21
CA PHE A 17 3.76 1.16 -16.16
C PHE A 17 4.20 2.04 -14.99
N GLU A 18 4.88 3.16 -15.24
CA GLU A 18 5.33 4.09 -14.20
C GLU A 18 4.14 4.62 -13.38
N ASN A 19 3.10 5.12 -14.04
CA ASN A 19 1.91 5.68 -13.36
C ASN A 19 1.12 4.61 -12.60
N LYS A 20 0.91 3.44 -13.21
CA LYS A 20 0.15 2.35 -12.58
C LYS A 20 0.89 1.77 -11.39
N THR A 21 2.22 1.64 -11.47
CA THR A 21 3.06 1.17 -10.37
C THR A 21 2.95 2.12 -9.18
N LYS A 22 3.11 3.44 -9.40
CA LYS A 22 2.95 4.45 -8.34
C LYS A 22 1.57 4.42 -7.70
N ALA A 23 0.51 4.42 -8.52
CA ALA A 23 -0.87 4.39 -8.01
C ALA A 23 -1.15 3.11 -7.21
N THR A 24 -0.69 1.96 -7.70
CA THR A 24 -0.85 0.66 -7.01
C THR A 24 -0.14 0.66 -5.66
N PHE A 25 1.09 1.18 -5.60
CA PHE A 25 1.82 1.35 -4.35
C PHE A 25 1.08 2.27 -3.37
N ALA A 26 0.59 3.41 -3.84
CA ALA A 26 -0.17 4.35 -3.03
C ALA A 26 -1.43 3.70 -2.44
N HIS A 27 -2.19 2.97 -3.25
CA HIS A 27 -3.37 2.22 -2.77
C HIS A 27 -3.02 1.15 -1.75
N MET A 28 -1.91 0.42 -1.94
CA MET A 28 -1.44 -0.55 -0.96
C MET A 28 -1.06 0.11 0.37
N LEU A 29 -0.37 1.25 0.31
CA LEU A 29 -0.02 2.02 1.50
C LEU A 29 -1.27 2.53 2.24
N ASP A 30 -2.25 3.06 1.52
CA ASP A 30 -3.51 3.54 2.11
C ASP A 30 -4.34 2.40 2.71
N PHE A 31 -4.32 1.23 2.08
CA PHE A 31 -4.92 0.02 2.64
C PHE A 31 -4.27 -0.34 3.98
N ILE A 32 -2.93 -0.41 4.04
CA ILE A 32 -2.19 -0.69 5.28
C ILE A 32 -2.55 0.33 6.37
N ARG A 33 -2.57 1.62 6.05
CA ARG A 33 -2.92 2.70 6.99
C ARG A 33 -4.35 2.56 7.52
N SER A 34 -5.28 2.18 6.65
CA SER A 34 -6.69 1.96 7.01
C SER A 34 -6.86 0.70 7.87
N THR A 35 -6.15 -0.37 7.55
CA THR A 35 -6.14 -1.61 8.33
C THR A 35 -5.55 -1.39 9.72
N ILE A 36 -4.49 -0.58 9.84
CA ILE A 36 -3.91 -0.17 11.13
C ILE A 36 -4.95 0.57 11.97
N GLN A 37 -5.60 1.60 11.43
CA GLN A 37 -6.61 2.36 12.16
C GLN A 37 -7.82 1.50 12.58
N GLY A 38 -8.23 0.56 11.73
CA GLY A 38 -9.39 -0.30 11.99
C GLY A 38 -9.15 -1.44 12.99
N ASN A 39 -7.89 -1.84 13.24
CA ASN A 39 -7.57 -3.00 14.09
C ASN A 39 -7.24 -2.63 15.53
N ALA A 40 -8.21 -2.08 16.28
CA ALA A 40 -8.03 -1.67 17.67
C ALA A 40 -7.39 -2.74 18.60
N LEU A 41 -7.61 -4.04 18.32
CA LEU A 41 -7.08 -5.16 19.11
C LEU A 41 -5.56 -5.36 19.00
N LEU A 42 -4.95 -5.05 17.85
CA LEU A 42 -3.48 -5.07 17.69
C LEU A 42 -2.80 -3.92 18.44
N PHE A 43 -3.56 -2.88 18.82
CA PHE A 43 -3.07 -1.66 19.44
C PHE A 43 -3.37 -1.56 20.94
N ILE A 44 -3.92 -2.60 21.58
CA ILE A 44 -4.02 -2.62 23.05
C ILE A 44 -2.61 -2.58 23.69
N THR A 45 -1.58 -3.03 22.95
CA THR A 45 -0.17 -2.96 23.34
C THR A 45 0.61 -1.77 22.73
N THR A 46 -0.01 -0.89 21.93
CA THR A 46 0.68 0.23 21.25
C THR A 46 -0.18 1.47 20.97
N ASP A 47 0.42 2.66 21.13
CA ASP A 47 0.16 4.03 20.58
C ASP A 47 -1.27 4.64 20.44
N ALA A 48 -2.36 3.88 20.32
CA ALA A 48 -3.73 4.42 20.19
C ALA A 48 -4.56 4.32 21.48
N TRP A 49 -4.32 3.31 22.31
CA TRP A 49 -4.96 3.10 23.60
C TRP A 49 -3.90 2.92 24.69
N ARG A 50 -4.21 3.36 25.91
CA ARG A 50 -3.38 3.07 27.09
C ARG A 50 -4.21 2.33 28.14
N LEU A 51 -3.58 1.34 28.78
CA LEU A 51 -4.12 0.67 29.95
C LEU A 51 -3.80 1.51 31.20
N VAL A 52 -4.82 1.84 31.98
CA VAL A 52 -4.70 2.59 33.23
C VAL A 52 -5.29 1.76 34.35
N ALA A 53 -4.51 1.56 35.41
CA ALA A 53 -5.03 0.99 36.66
C ALA A 53 -5.84 2.06 37.40
N VAL A 54 -7.06 1.71 37.78
CA VAL A 54 -7.93 2.54 38.61
C VAL A 54 -8.07 1.82 39.94
N GLU A 55 -7.52 2.42 40.99
CA GLU A 55 -7.69 1.93 42.37
C GLU A 55 -9.11 2.25 42.83
N THR A 56 -9.82 1.25 43.35
CA THR A 56 -11.08 1.46 44.08
C THR A 56 -10.78 1.84 45.54
N ASP A 57 -11.73 2.49 46.21
CA ASP A 57 -11.57 2.91 47.62
C ASP A 57 -11.22 1.74 48.57
N ASP A 58 -11.58 0.51 48.19
CA ASP A 58 -11.07 -0.72 48.80
C ASP A 58 -9.72 -1.11 48.17
N LYS A 59 -8.63 -0.92 48.92
CA LYS A 59 -7.22 -1.15 48.56
C LYS A 59 -6.86 -2.58 48.10
N SER A 60 -7.83 -3.45 47.84
CA SER A 60 -7.63 -4.84 47.41
C SER A 60 -7.96 -5.12 45.94
N ASP A 61 -8.71 -4.25 45.25
CA ASP A 61 -9.12 -4.47 43.85
C ASP A 61 -8.56 -3.38 42.90
N THR A 62 -7.60 -3.77 42.06
CA THR A 62 -7.16 -2.93 40.93
C THR A 62 -7.95 -3.27 39.67
N ASN A 63 -8.77 -2.32 39.21
CA ASN A 63 -9.44 -2.43 37.91
C ASN A 63 -8.55 -1.87 36.80
N PHE A 64 -8.56 -2.50 35.62
CA PHE A 64 -7.86 -2.00 34.44
C PHE A 64 -8.86 -1.40 33.46
N LEU A 65 -8.64 -0.14 33.07
CA LEU A 65 -9.42 0.55 32.05
C LEU A 65 -8.54 0.86 30.84
N THR A 66 -9.06 0.61 29.64
CA THR A 66 -8.47 1.12 28.40
C THR A 66 -9.00 2.52 28.14
N VAL A 67 -8.11 3.51 28.06
CA VAL A 67 -8.47 4.88 27.67
C VAL A 67 -7.77 5.27 26.37
N PRO A 68 -8.44 6.03 25.50
CA PRO A 68 -7.84 6.46 24.24
C PRO A 68 -6.66 7.41 24.49
N ILE A 69 -5.62 7.30 23.67
CA ILE A 69 -4.53 8.27 23.66
C ILE A 69 -5.01 9.53 22.95
N THR A 70 -4.81 10.67 23.60
CA THR A 70 -5.09 11.99 23.04
C THR A 70 -3.79 12.75 22.83
N LEU A 71 -3.62 13.31 21.63
CA LEU A 71 -2.51 14.19 21.31
C LEU A 71 -2.98 15.63 21.45
N ARG A 72 -2.25 16.40 22.25
CA ARG A 72 -2.45 17.85 22.37
C ARG A 72 -1.37 18.56 21.55
N ASN A 73 -1.79 19.37 20.59
CA ASN A 73 -0.92 20.28 19.88
C ASN A 73 -0.97 21.64 20.58
N THR A 74 0.11 22.00 21.27
CA THR A 74 0.21 23.26 22.02
C THR A 74 0.38 24.47 21.11
N GLN A 75 0.89 24.31 19.89
CA GLN A 75 1.05 25.41 18.93
C GLN A 75 -0.30 25.85 18.36
N GLU A 76 -1.19 24.90 18.08
CA GLU A 76 -2.53 25.17 17.52
C GLU A 76 -3.63 25.23 18.58
N ASN A 77 -3.29 24.95 19.85
CA ASN A 77 -4.23 24.78 20.96
C ASN A 77 -5.37 23.78 20.67
N THR A 78 -5.06 22.73 19.91
CA THR A 78 -5.99 21.67 19.54
C THR A 78 -5.67 20.36 20.28
N SER A 79 -6.69 19.54 20.49
CA SER A 79 -6.53 18.16 20.96
C SER A 79 -7.31 17.21 20.06
N CYS A 80 -6.76 16.02 19.84
CA CYS A 80 -7.40 15.00 19.04
C CYS A 80 -7.19 13.62 19.67
N SER A 81 -8.14 12.71 19.44
CA SER A 81 -8.07 11.33 19.90
C SER A 81 -7.57 10.43 18.78
N CYS A 82 -6.63 9.55 19.12
CA CYS A 82 -6.07 8.58 18.18
C CYS A 82 -7.08 7.51 17.74
N THR A 83 -8.17 7.37 18.48
CA THR A 83 -9.25 6.43 18.16
C THR A 83 -10.22 6.96 17.12
N THR A 84 -10.43 8.28 17.09
CA THR A 84 -11.42 8.92 16.20
C THR A 84 -10.79 9.49 14.95
N LEU A 85 -9.53 9.94 15.01
CA LEU A 85 -8.90 10.66 13.92
C LEU A 85 -7.49 10.13 13.63
N ARG A 86 -7.33 9.47 12.47
CA ARG A 86 -6.03 8.95 11.98
C ARG A 86 -5.01 10.06 11.70
N THR A 87 -5.47 11.23 11.28
CA THR A 87 -4.62 12.40 10.96
C THR A 87 -4.16 13.19 12.18
N CYS A 88 -4.51 12.73 13.39
CA CYS A 88 -4.12 13.34 14.63
C CYS A 88 -2.58 13.28 14.81
N ARG A 89 -1.96 14.45 14.98
CA ARG A 89 -0.51 14.62 15.10
C ARG A 89 -0.15 15.86 15.90
N LYS A 90 1.07 15.89 16.43
CA LYS A 90 1.67 17.06 17.09
C LYS A 90 3.16 17.17 16.75
N PRO A 91 3.76 18.37 16.84
CA PRO A 91 5.21 18.52 16.69
C PRO A 91 5.99 17.67 17.71
N ARG A 92 7.13 17.10 17.31
CA ARG A 92 8.01 16.38 18.22
C ARG A 92 8.81 17.37 19.04
N GLN A 93 8.62 17.31 20.36
CA GLN A 93 9.44 18.02 21.32
C GLN A 93 10.43 17.06 21.99
N VAL A 94 11.67 17.48 22.13
CA VAL A 94 12.74 16.74 22.83
C VAL A 94 13.35 17.61 23.93
N ASN A 95 13.80 16.96 25.00
CA ASN A 95 14.50 17.63 26.08
C ASN A 95 16.00 17.53 25.84
N ILE A 96 16.67 18.68 25.72
CA ILE A 96 18.12 18.77 25.47
C ILE A 96 18.91 19.22 26.72
N GLY A 97 18.31 19.09 27.91
CA GLY A 97 18.91 19.50 29.19
C GLY A 97 18.75 20.99 29.50
N SER A 98 18.79 21.87 28.49
CA SER A 98 18.52 23.32 28.61
C SER A 98 17.04 23.71 28.47
N GLY A 99 16.19 22.77 28.06
CA GLY A 99 14.76 22.98 27.87
C GLY A 99 14.14 22.02 26.85
N LEU A 100 12.84 22.20 26.60
CA LEU A 100 12.11 21.52 25.53
C LEU A 100 12.27 22.29 24.23
N ILE A 101 12.80 21.63 23.21
CA ILE A 101 12.87 22.17 21.84
C ILE A 101 11.97 21.35 20.91
N THR A 102 11.42 22.01 19.89
CA THR A 102 10.73 21.33 18.80
C THR A 102 11.73 20.97 17.72
N ILE A 103 11.70 19.72 17.25
CA ILE A 103 12.56 19.29 16.13
C ILE A 103 11.80 19.49 14.83
N ASP A 104 12.32 20.38 13.98
CA ASP A 104 11.72 20.69 12.69
C ASP A 104 11.58 19.44 11.82
N GLY A 105 10.42 19.31 11.19
CA GLY A 105 10.08 18.17 10.34
C GLY A 105 9.70 16.90 11.09
N LEU A 106 9.98 16.76 12.38
CA LEU A 106 9.56 15.58 13.14
C LEU A 106 8.22 15.83 13.83
N VAL A 107 7.30 14.87 13.66
CA VAL A 107 6.00 14.90 14.31
C VAL A 107 5.72 13.57 15.01
N VAL A 108 4.82 13.61 15.99
CA VAL A 108 4.28 12.41 16.64
C VAL A 108 2.84 12.26 16.17
N GLY A 109 2.58 11.16 15.48
CA GLY A 109 1.24 10.72 15.11
C GLY A 109 0.72 9.65 16.07
N CYS A 110 -0.51 9.21 15.82
CA CYS A 110 -1.16 8.17 16.62
C CYS A 110 -0.65 6.76 16.40
N HIS A 111 0.04 6.53 15.27
CA HIS A 111 0.66 5.26 14.93
C HIS A 111 2.10 5.53 14.50
N GLN A 112 2.97 4.54 14.63
CA GLN A 112 4.38 4.64 14.20
C GLN A 112 4.48 4.96 12.70
N LEU A 113 3.64 4.31 11.88
CA LEU A 113 3.57 4.59 10.45
C LEU A 113 3.14 6.04 10.17
N GLU A 114 2.09 6.53 10.84
CA GLU A 114 1.64 7.91 10.65
C GLU A 114 2.65 8.94 11.18
N THR A 115 3.34 8.62 12.29
CA THR A 115 4.46 9.42 12.82
C THR A 115 5.55 9.59 11.75
N LEU A 116 5.94 8.49 11.10
CA LEU A 116 6.92 8.52 10.02
C LEU A 116 6.41 9.31 8.82
N LEU A 117 5.22 8.96 8.31
CA LEU A 117 4.65 9.54 7.09
C LEU A 117 4.37 11.04 7.20
N PHE A 118 3.86 11.51 8.35
CA PHE A 118 3.62 12.93 8.57
C PHE A 118 4.89 13.73 8.86
N SER A 119 5.99 13.07 9.22
CA SER A 119 7.28 13.75 9.38
C SER A 119 7.86 14.09 8.00
N SER A 120 8.77 15.04 7.95
CA SER A 120 9.64 15.33 6.82
C SER A 120 11.09 15.02 7.17
N LEU A 121 11.96 15.00 6.16
CA LEU A 121 13.39 14.79 6.36
C LEU A 121 14.15 16.11 6.61
N SER A 122 13.45 17.22 6.86
CA SER A 122 14.07 18.55 6.93
C SER A 122 15.20 18.64 7.95
N CYS A 123 15.05 18.05 9.13
CA CYS A 123 16.08 18.00 10.16
C CYS A 123 17.40 17.41 9.66
N PHE A 124 17.35 16.39 8.79
CA PHE A 124 18.54 15.69 8.32
C PHE A 124 19.34 16.47 7.28
N TYR A 125 18.84 17.60 6.78
CA TYR A 125 19.61 18.51 5.93
C TYR A 125 20.46 19.51 6.73
N PHE A 126 20.16 19.70 8.03
CA PHE A 126 20.82 20.71 8.87
C PHE A 126 21.60 20.06 10.01
N LEU A 127 22.91 20.32 10.05
CA LEU A 127 23.82 19.75 11.05
C LEU A 127 23.39 20.06 12.49
N GLN A 128 22.92 21.29 12.73
CA GLN A 128 22.44 21.71 14.05
C GLN A 128 21.29 20.83 14.54
N CYS A 129 20.30 20.59 13.68
CA CYS A 129 19.14 19.78 14.04
C CYS A 129 19.53 18.32 14.34
N ILE A 130 20.47 17.75 13.57
CA ILE A 130 21.01 16.41 13.84
C ILE A 130 21.70 16.37 15.21
N ASN A 131 22.46 17.41 15.56
CA ASN A 131 23.15 17.49 16.85
C ASN A 131 22.16 17.66 18.01
N ASP A 132 21.12 18.45 17.85
CA ASP A 132 20.05 18.63 18.83
C ASP A 132 19.32 17.30 19.07
N LEU A 133 18.97 16.60 17.99
CA LEU A 133 18.39 15.26 18.05
C LEU A 133 19.33 14.29 18.78
N ARG A 134 20.63 14.27 18.43
CA ARG A 134 21.65 13.44 19.09
C ARG A 134 21.73 13.70 20.59
N SER A 135 21.76 14.96 21.00
CA SER A 135 21.85 15.34 22.42
C SER A 135 20.65 14.84 23.23
N SER A 136 19.46 14.79 22.60
CA SER A 136 18.25 14.32 23.28
C SER A 136 18.23 12.82 23.58
N PHE A 137 19.02 12.01 22.84
CA PHE A 137 18.98 10.57 22.98
C PHE A 137 19.91 10.01 24.05
N ASN A 138 20.92 10.76 24.55
CA ASN A 138 21.90 10.43 25.61
C ASN A 138 22.60 9.04 25.59
N ALA A 139 22.13 8.07 24.80
CA ALA A 139 22.45 6.66 24.81
C ALA A 139 23.12 6.19 23.52
N LEU A 140 23.19 7.05 22.49
CA LEU A 140 24.07 6.82 21.33
C LEU A 140 25.49 7.26 21.72
N SER A 141 26.10 6.52 22.66
CA SER A 141 27.53 6.53 22.96
C SER A 141 28.37 5.92 21.84
N VAL A 142 27.84 5.92 20.61
CA VAL A 142 28.59 5.56 19.41
C VAL A 142 29.33 6.81 18.95
N PRO A 143 30.67 6.80 18.87
CA PRO A 143 31.43 7.85 18.22
C PRO A 143 31.17 7.77 16.71
N LEU A 144 30.05 8.34 16.27
CA LEU A 144 29.85 8.61 14.85
C LEU A 144 30.78 9.76 14.49
N ASN A 145 31.86 9.41 13.79
CA ASN A 145 32.79 10.37 13.18
C ASN A 145 32.00 11.25 12.21
N GLN A 146 31.75 12.50 12.61
CA GLN A 146 31.04 13.55 11.87
C GLN A 146 29.61 13.21 11.43
N SER A 147 28.64 13.92 12.00
CA SER A 147 27.29 13.99 11.45
C SER A 147 27.36 14.62 10.05
N ILE A 148 26.97 13.90 9.01
CA ILE A 148 26.89 14.43 7.64
C ILE A 148 25.41 14.66 7.33
N GLY A 149 25.05 15.90 6.99
CA GLY A 149 23.70 16.25 6.54
C GLY A 149 23.43 15.74 5.12
N LEU A 150 22.15 15.53 4.82
CA LEU A 150 21.68 15.23 3.46
C LEU A 150 21.96 16.40 2.51
N ASN A 151 22.09 16.09 1.23
CA ASN A 151 22.34 17.09 0.19
C ASN A 151 21.09 17.34 -0.65
N ALA A 152 20.50 18.54 -0.53
CA ALA A 152 19.29 18.94 -1.25
C ALA A 152 19.46 18.99 -2.78
N GLN A 153 20.70 19.02 -3.30
CA GLN A 153 20.98 19.05 -4.73
C GLN A 153 20.89 17.67 -5.41
N ARG A 154 20.79 16.59 -4.64
CA ARG A 154 20.76 15.21 -5.17
C ARG A 154 19.36 14.63 -5.31
N THR A 155 18.34 15.38 -4.92
CA THR A 155 16.96 14.92 -4.90
C THR A 155 16.08 15.89 -5.68
N ARG A 156 15.02 15.36 -6.29
CA ARG A 156 13.95 16.18 -6.88
C ARG A 156 12.90 16.63 -5.86
N PHE A 157 12.93 16.09 -4.65
CA PHE A 157 11.98 16.40 -3.59
C PHE A 157 12.36 17.68 -2.84
N SER A 158 11.37 18.40 -2.34
CA SER A 158 11.63 19.55 -1.48
C SER A 158 12.07 19.08 -0.10
N VAL A 159 12.94 19.85 0.57
CA VAL A 159 13.34 19.61 1.96
C VAL A 159 12.13 19.63 2.92
N ALA A 160 11.08 20.38 2.57
CA ALA A 160 9.85 20.46 3.33
C ALA A 160 8.84 19.34 3.03
N ASP A 161 9.09 18.50 2.02
CA ASP A 161 8.17 17.42 1.66
C ASP A 161 8.10 16.36 2.76
N THR A 162 6.89 15.90 3.07
CA THR A 162 6.66 14.83 4.04
C THR A 162 7.10 13.49 3.47
N VAL A 163 7.47 12.56 4.36
CA VAL A 163 7.80 11.19 4.01
C VAL A 163 6.62 10.51 3.31
N GLU A 164 5.38 10.88 3.64
CA GLU A 164 4.17 10.48 2.91
C GLU A 164 4.25 10.80 1.42
N LYS A 165 4.61 12.05 1.08
CA LYS A 165 4.74 12.46 -0.32
C LYS A 165 5.86 11.71 -1.02
N LEU A 166 6.99 11.52 -0.35
CA LEU A 166 8.09 10.71 -0.88
C LEU A 166 7.66 9.26 -1.11
N ALA A 167 6.91 8.67 -0.18
CA ALA A 167 6.41 7.30 -0.26
C ALA A 167 5.40 7.13 -1.41
N TYR A 168 4.47 8.06 -1.62
CA TYR A 168 3.55 8.02 -2.77
C TYR A 168 4.28 8.11 -4.12
N GLU A 169 5.46 8.73 -4.13
CA GLU A 169 6.38 8.77 -5.27
C GLU A 169 7.42 7.63 -5.25
N MET A 170 7.22 6.64 -4.37
CA MET A 170 8.06 5.46 -4.15
C MET A 170 9.55 5.78 -3.85
N PHE A 171 9.84 7.00 -3.37
CA PHE A 171 11.20 7.53 -3.22
C PHE A 171 12.02 7.53 -4.53
N ILE A 172 11.36 7.47 -5.69
CA ILE A 172 12.04 7.42 -6.99
C ILE A 172 12.48 8.82 -7.41
N GLU A 173 13.79 8.99 -7.56
CA GLU A 173 14.40 10.23 -8.05
C GLU A 173 14.29 10.38 -9.57
N SER A 174 14.51 9.29 -10.33
CA SER A 174 14.34 9.28 -11.79
C SER A 174 14.11 7.87 -12.31
N TRP A 175 13.38 7.75 -13.42
CA TRP A 175 13.20 6.49 -14.14
C TRP A 175 14.24 6.36 -15.25
N SER A 176 15.06 5.31 -15.20
CA SER A 176 16.04 5.00 -16.24
C SER A 176 15.41 4.13 -17.32
N ARG A 177 14.97 4.73 -18.42
CA ARG A 177 14.41 4.01 -19.58
C ARG A 177 15.52 3.53 -20.50
N LYS A 178 15.57 2.23 -20.77
CA LYS A 178 16.48 1.61 -21.75
C LYS A 178 15.68 0.79 -22.74
N ILE A 179 15.36 1.37 -23.88
CA ILE A 179 14.59 0.72 -24.94
C ILE A 179 15.57 0.12 -25.96
N SER A 180 15.43 -1.17 -26.25
CA SER A 180 16.21 -1.85 -27.27
C SER A 180 15.27 -2.62 -28.18
N TYR A 181 15.22 -2.18 -29.44
CA TYR A 181 14.42 -2.81 -30.48
C TYR A 181 14.89 -4.25 -30.72
N GLU A 182 16.19 -4.45 -30.91
CA GLU A 182 16.81 -5.76 -31.14
C GLU A 182 16.46 -6.75 -30.04
N ARG A 183 16.72 -6.38 -28.77
CA ARG A 183 16.41 -7.26 -27.64
C ARG A 183 14.93 -7.60 -27.53
N TYR A 184 14.05 -6.66 -27.87
CA TYR A 184 12.60 -6.90 -27.86
C TYR A 184 12.23 -7.96 -28.92
N PHE A 185 12.68 -7.77 -30.16
CA PHE A 185 12.38 -8.71 -31.24
C PHE A 185 13.06 -10.07 -31.05
N ASP A 186 14.27 -10.11 -30.51
CA ASP A 186 14.95 -11.36 -30.17
C ASP A 186 14.18 -12.14 -29.09
N SER A 187 13.71 -11.43 -28.05
CA SER A 187 12.94 -12.05 -26.97
C SER A 187 11.54 -12.50 -27.42
N CYS A 188 10.95 -11.80 -28.38
CA CYS A 188 9.66 -12.14 -28.95
C CYS A 188 9.76 -13.03 -30.20
N SER A 189 10.96 -13.45 -30.60
CA SER A 189 11.16 -14.29 -31.77
C SER A 189 10.57 -15.68 -31.50
N PRO A 190 9.64 -16.17 -32.34
CA PRO A 190 9.08 -17.49 -32.15
C PRO A 190 10.18 -18.54 -32.42
N SER A 191 10.31 -19.52 -31.54
CA SER A 191 11.25 -20.64 -31.71
C SER A 191 10.96 -21.49 -32.96
N TYR A 192 9.74 -21.41 -33.48
CA TYR A 192 9.31 -22.03 -34.72
C TYR A 192 8.22 -21.17 -35.36
N CYS A 193 8.28 -20.98 -36.68
CA CYS A 193 7.22 -20.28 -37.40
C CYS A 193 6.00 -21.21 -37.55
N THR A 194 4.87 -20.84 -36.93
CA THR A 194 3.58 -21.45 -37.23
C THR A 194 2.94 -20.74 -38.41
N TYR A 195 2.71 -21.49 -39.48
CA TYR A 195 1.88 -21.06 -40.58
C TYR A 195 0.44 -21.54 -40.31
N THR A 196 -0.52 -20.62 -40.31
CA THR A 196 -1.94 -20.98 -40.35
C THR A 196 -2.33 -21.26 -41.80
N TYR A 197 -2.42 -22.54 -42.16
CA TYR A 197 -3.11 -22.92 -43.38
C TYR A 197 -4.61 -22.77 -43.12
N TYR A 198 -5.24 -21.80 -43.80
CA TYR A 198 -6.69 -21.80 -43.97
C TYR A 198 -7.06 -22.97 -44.89
N GLN A 199 -7.17 -24.18 -44.33
CA GLN A 199 -7.86 -25.25 -45.03
C GLN A 199 -9.33 -24.83 -45.19
N LYS A 200 -9.90 -25.08 -46.38
CA LYS A 200 -11.35 -24.99 -46.58
C LYS A 200 -12.01 -25.85 -45.50
N SER A 201 -12.86 -25.23 -44.68
CA SER A 201 -13.55 -25.87 -43.56
C SER A 201 -14.11 -27.21 -44.00
N ASP A 202 -13.61 -28.29 -43.40
CA ASP A 202 -14.08 -29.63 -43.69
C ASP A 202 -15.54 -29.75 -43.23
N ALA A 203 -16.34 -30.58 -43.89
CA ALA A 203 -17.78 -30.69 -43.60
C ALA A 203 -18.04 -31.08 -42.13
N LEU A 204 -17.10 -31.78 -41.50
CA LEU A 204 -17.10 -32.14 -40.09
C LEU A 204 -16.95 -30.94 -39.14
N GLU A 205 -16.17 -29.93 -39.52
CA GLU A 205 -15.98 -28.70 -38.73
C GLU A 205 -17.25 -27.84 -38.75
N ILE A 206 -17.87 -27.73 -39.93
CA ILE A 206 -19.16 -27.07 -40.08
C ILE A 206 -20.23 -27.80 -39.25
N LEU A 207 -20.31 -29.13 -39.36
CA LEU A 207 -21.26 -29.94 -38.59
C LEU A 207 -21.07 -29.78 -37.07
N THR A 208 -19.83 -29.76 -36.58
CA THR A 208 -19.54 -29.59 -35.15
C THR A 208 -19.86 -28.19 -34.66
N ILE A 209 -19.67 -27.15 -35.48
CA ILE A 209 -20.14 -25.79 -35.17
C ILE A 209 -21.67 -25.74 -35.13
N PHE A 210 -22.37 -26.34 -36.10
CA PHE A 210 -23.84 -26.43 -36.08
C PHE A 210 -24.33 -27.19 -34.84
N LEU A 211 -23.74 -28.33 -34.50
CA LEU A 211 -24.09 -29.09 -33.29
C LEU A 211 -23.70 -28.34 -32.01
N GLY A 212 -22.64 -27.53 -32.01
CA GLY A 212 -22.27 -26.69 -30.86
C GLY A 212 -23.25 -25.54 -30.64
N VAL A 213 -23.65 -24.87 -31.73
CA VAL A 213 -24.57 -23.71 -31.72
C VAL A 213 -26.03 -24.14 -31.46
N TYR A 214 -26.47 -25.26 -32.02
CA TYR A 214 -27.86 -25.73 -31.91
C TYR A 214 -28.06 -26.89 -30.93
N GLY A 215 -26.99 -27.60 -30.55
CA GLY A 215 -27.07 -28.89 -29.89
C GLY A 215 -26.60 -28.94 -28.43
N SER A 216 -26.36 -27.81 -27.76
CA SER A 216 -26.02 -27.85 -26.33
C SER A 216 -27.16 -27.34 -25.45
N LEU A 217 -27.76 -28.30 -24.73
CA LEU A 217 -28.62 -28.22 -23.54
C LEU A 217 -30.16 -28.26 -23.67
N PRO A 218 -30.88 -27.34 -24.34
CA PRO A 218 -32.32 -27.23 -24.17
C PRO A 218 -33.08 -28.49 -24.61
N ILE A 219 -32.80 -29.00 -25.81
CA ILE A 219 -33.54 -30.13 -26.41
C ILE A 219 -33.35 -31.41 -25.58
N VAL A 220 -32.12 -31.66 -25.13
CA VAL A 220 -31.79 -32.84 -24.31
C VAL A 220 -32.44 -32.74 -22.93
N ILE A 221 -32.43 -31.56 -22.31
CA ILE A 221 -33.11 -31.33 -21.02
C ILE A 221 -34.63 -31.53 -21.16
N TYR A 222 -35.26 -31.00 -22.20
CA TYR A 222 -36.70 -31.17 -22.44
C TYR A 222 -37.11 -32.64 -22.62
N LEU A 223 -36.22 -33.50 -23.12
CA LEU A 223 -36.48 -34.91 -23.35
C LEU A 223 -36.21 -35.77 -22.10
N ILE A 224 -35.15 -35.45 -21.35
CA ILE A 224 -34.73 -36.21 -20.16
C ILE A 224 -35.58 -35.87 -18.92
N VAL A 225 -35.94 -34.61 -18.71
CA VAL A 225 -36.71 -34.15 -17.53
C VAL A 225 -38.04 -34.89 -17.35
N PRO A 226 -38.94 -35.05 -18.34
CA PRO A 226 -40.20 -35.75 -18.14
C PRO A 226 -39.99 -37.24 -17.80
N TYR A 227 -38.91 -37.85 -18.29
CA TYR A 227 -38.57 -39.24 -18.00
C TYR A 227 -38.10 -39.41 -16.55
N LEU A 228 -37.21 -38.51 -16.09
CA LEU A 228 -36.76 -38.49 -14.69
C LEU A 228 -37.91 -38.20 -13.73
N VAL A 229 -38.81 -37.27 -14.04
CA VAL A 229 -39.98 -36.98 -13.19
C VAL A 229 -40.91 -38.18 -13.08
N LYS A 230 -41.15 -38.92 -14.17
CA LYS A 230 -41.94 -40.17 -14.11
C LYS A 230 -41.27 -41.23 -13.25
N LEU A 231 -39.94 -41.35 -13.35
CA LEU A 231 -39.16 -42.35 -12.61
C LEU A 231 -39.13 -42.02 -11.11
N ILE A 232 -38.94 -40.75 -10.75
CA ILE A 232 -39.02 -40.26 -9.36
C ILE A 232 -40.43 -40.48 -8.80
N LYS A 233 -41.49 -40.11 -9.53
CA LYS A 233 -42.88 -40.37 -9.08
C LYS A 233 -43.12 -41.86 -8.84
N LYS A 234 -42.60 -42.73 -9.70
CA LYS A 234 -42.76 -44.19 -9.55
C LYS A 234 -42.03 -44.72 -8.32
N ILE A 235 -40.84 -44.20 -8.02
CA ILE A 235 -40.08 -44.56 -6.81
C ILE A 235 -40.78 -44.03 -5.53
N LEU A 236 -41.30 -42.80 -5.57
CA LEU A 236 -41.94 -42.14 -4.43
C LEU A 236 -43.36 -42.68 -4.12
N ILE A 237 -43.97 -43.43 -5.04
CA ILE A 237 -45.24 -44.17 -4.85
C ILE A 237 -45.00 -45.60 -4.34
N CYS A 238 -43.75 -46.10 -4.39
CA CYS A 238 -43.36 -47.41 -3.87
C CYS A 238 -42.70 -47.36 -2.48
N PHE A 239 -42.70 -46.20 -1.82
CA PHE A 239 -42.39 -46.00 -0.40
C PHE A 239 -43.65 -45.50 0.30
#